data_AF-A0A2T6MZF1-F1
#
_entry.id   AF-A0A2T6MZF1-F1
#
_cell.length_a   1.000
_cell.length_b   1.000
_cell.length_c   1.000
_cell.angle_alpha   90.00
_cell.angle_beta   90.00
_cell.angle_gamma   90.00
#
_symmetry.space_group_name_H-M   'P 1'
#
loop_
_entity.id
_entity.type
_entity.pdbx_description
1 polymer ?
#
loop_
_entity_poly.entity_id
_entity_poly.type
_entity_poly.pdbx_seq_one_letter_code
_entity_poly.pdbx_strand_id
1 'polypeptide(L)'
;MPMDNNFIDLRLNQQGSQGEDSFWPSFTDIMTVIVMIFLLAMVILLLRNMELLSQLRMSIESEQEALELVRTTDEENETLEERLIAREHEITMLRMQLMRMTERTEEQEAAISSQRFQITNLSRERDELESKRKLLTQERDSLTSQVTRLNQETSRLQDLITESNRSIDNLRADLEQANARQAATQQDLEQLRITLSEKDRELLAALTRSQEADEQLVDLKQDYSKLKIQYNKLLRPARTAKGKTVVEVRYTKSGKYFRIDYKGPEDSGFSSISRKRLEQNLKRLKQKDDNLYVKVIIPKNSGLSYNEAWSFTNHMHQNYDYYYQEEAEKERIVE
;
A
#
# COMPACT_ATOMS: atom_id res chain seq x y z
N MET A 1 -31.99 -27.34 147.44
CA MET A 1 -33.06 -27.72 148.39
C MET A 1 -33.16 -29.23 148.38
N PRO A 2 -33.49 -29.88 149.52
CA PRO A 2 -32.75 -30.01 150.79
C PRO A 2 -31.86 -31.30 150.76
N MET A 3 -30.79 -31.51 151.52
CA MET A 3 -30.52 -31.46 152.99
C MET A 3 -31.12 -32.62 153.81
N ASP A 4 -30.24 -33.44 154.41
CA ASP A 4 -30.23 -33.96 155.80
C ASP A 4 -29.04 -34.95 155.95
N ASN A 5 -28.09 -34.78 156.89
CA ASN A 5 -28.07 -35.18 158.33
C ASN A 5 -28.02 -36.73 158.51
N ASN A 6 -27.33 -37.36 159.49
CA ASN A 6 -26.79 -36.85 160.76
C ASN A 6 -25.67 -37.75 161.37
N PHE A 7 -25.08 -37.26 162.47
CA PHE A 7 -23.98 -37.74 163.31
C PHE A 7 -24.01 -39.18 163.93
N ILE A 8 -22.80 -39.74 164.10
CA ILE A 8 -22.16 -40.39 165.29
C ILE A 8 -23.04 -41.09 166.36
N ASP A 9 -22.65 -42.31 166.79
CA ASP A 9 -22.91 -42.85 168.15
C ASP A 9 -21.68 -43.58 168.75
N LEU A 10 -21.58 -43.61 170.08
CA LEU A 10 -20.42 -44.03 170.88
C LEU A 10 -20.84 -44.58 172.27
N ARG A 11 -21.44 -45.78 172.31
CA ARG A 11 -21.82 -46.56 173.53
C ARG A 11 -21.67 -48.05 173.20
N LEU A 12 -20.96 -48.95 173.89
CA LEU A 12 -20.66 -49.22 175.32
C LEU A 12 -21.76 -50.01 176.08
N ASN A 13 -21.64 -51.36 176.08
CA ASN A 13 -21.98 -52.28 177.19
C ASN A 13 -21.38 -53.69 176.88
N GLN A 14 -20.48 -54.28 177.70
CA GLN A 14 -20.71 -55.07 178.93
C GLN A 14 -21.28 -56.48 178.61
N GLN A 15 -20.73 -57.64 179.01
CA GLN A 15 -20.13 -58.13 180.28
C GLN A 15 -19.27 -59.41 179.97
N GLY A 16 -18.37 -60.00 180.78
CA GLY A 16 -17.73 -59.73 182.09
C GLY A 16 -17.06 -61.01 182.68
N SER A 17 -16.24 -60.90 183.75
CA SER A 17 -15.57 -62.01 184.51
C SER A 17 -14.37 -62.72 183.81
N GLN A 18 -13.10 -62.55 184.22
CA GLN A 18 -12.35 -63.11 185.38
C GLN A 18 -12.09 -64.64 185.36
N GLY A 19 -10.84 -65.06 185.58
CA GLY A 19 -10.50 -66.41 186.08
C GLY A 19 -9.37 -67.18 185.37
N GLU A 20 -8.15 -67.08 185.93
CA GLU A 20 -7.14 -68.14 186.19
C GLU A 20 -6.96 -69.40 185.29
N ASP A 21 -5.69 -69.60 184.93
CA ASP A 21 -4.88 -70.84 185.04
C ASP A 21 -5.20 -72.18 184.33
N SER A 22 -4.31 -72.48 183.38
CA SER A 22 -3.30 -73.55 183.48
C SER A 22 -3.72 -75.05 183.58
N PHE A 23 -3.64 -75.69 182.39
CA PHE A 23 -2.94 -76.97 182.11
C PHE A 23 -3.70 -78.33 182.04
N TRP A 24 -3.52 -78.98 180.87
CA TRP A 24 -3.68 -80.42 180.49
C TRP A 24 -5.08 -80.94 180.05
N PRO A 25 -5.17 -82.04 179.24
CA PRO A 25 -4.38 -82.40 178.03
C PRO A 25 -5.23 -83.06 176.90
N SER A 26 -4.67 -83.32 175.70
CA SER A 26 -4.79 -84.62 174.95
C SER A 26 -4.17 -84.61 173.53
N PHE A 27 -4.07 -85.80 172.92
CA PHE A 27 -3.20 -86.19 171.80
C PHE A 27 -3.61 -85.74 170.38
N THR A 28 -4.57 -84.83 170.26
CA THR A 28 -5.34 -84.60 169.02
C THR A 28 -4.59 -83.78 167.96
N ASP A 29 -3.54 -83.05 168.34
CA ASP A 29 -2.98 -81.96 167.51
C ASP A 29 -1.79 -82.34 166.61
N ILE A 30 -1.16 -83.50 166.81
CA ILE A 30 -0.07 -83.98 165.94
C ILE A 30 -0.60 -84.65 164.67
N MET A 31 -1.72 -85.37 164.77
CA MET A 31 -2.31 -86.03 163.59
C MET A 31 -2.96 -85.00 162.65
N THR A 32 -3.63 -83.98 163.21
CA THR A 32 -4.14 -82.84 162.44
C THR A 32 -3.02 -82.12 161.72
N VAL A 33 -1.87 -81.86 162.37
CA VAL A 33 -0.70 -81.21 161.72
C VAL A 33 -0.12 -82.05 160.58
N ILE A 34 0.05 -83.37 160.74
CA ILE A 34 0.55 -84.23 159.65
C ILE A 34 -0.45 -84.26 158.47
N VAL A 35 -1.75 -84.36 158.77
CA VAL A 35 -2.81 -84.27 157.74
C VAL A 35 -2.84 -82.87 157.11
N MET A 36 -2.62 -81.80 157.87
CA MET A 36 -2.57 -80.44 157.34
C MET A 36 -1.37 -80.24 156.41
N ILE A 37 -0.19 -80.76 156.76
CA ILE A 37 0.99 -80.73 155.86
C ILE A 37 0.71 -81.53 154.58
N PHE A 38 0.06 -82.70 154.68
CA PHE A 38 -0.30 -83.49 153.51
C PHE A 38 -1.35 -82.81 152.63
N LEU A 39 -2.36 -82.17 153.23
CA LEU A 39 -3.35 -81.35 152.53
C LEU A 39 -2.72 -80.10 151.90
N LEU A 40 -1.81 -79.42 152.60
CA LEU A 40 -1.13 -78.23 152.10
C LEU A 40 -0.16 -78.59 150.96
N ALA A 41 0.53 -79.72 151.05
CA ALA A 41 1.32 -80.28 149.95
C ALA A 41 0.45 -80.71 148.76
N MET A 42 -0.71 -81.35 149.00
CA MET A 42 -1.66 -81.72 147.94
C MET A 42 -2.31 -80.49 147.29
N VAL A 43 -2.63 -79.45 148.06
CA VAL A 43 -3.10 -78.15 147.55
C VAL A 43 -2.02 -77.45 146.75
N ILE A 44 -0.75 -77.45 147.19
CA ILE A 44 0.37 -76.92 146.40
C ILE A 44 0.56 -77.72 145.10
N LEU A 45 0.44 -79.05 145.13
CA LEU A 45 0.53 -79.90 143.94
C LEU A 45 -0.64 -79.64 142.98
N LEU A 46 -1.86 -79.47 143.49
CA LEU A 46 -3.04 -79.11 142.70
C LEU A 46 -2.91 -77.70 142.12
N LEU A 47 -2.46 -76.71 142.90
CA LEU A 47 -2.21 -75.35 142.43
C LEU A 47 -1.15 -75.33 141.33
N ARG A 48 -0.03 -76.07 141.50
CA ARG A 48 1.03 -76.17 140.48
C ARG A 48 0.61 -76.98 139.26
N ASN A 49 -0.27 -77.97 139.42
CA ASN A 49 -0.86 -78.72 138.30
C ASN A 49 -1.87 -77.84 137.54
N MET A 50 -2.71 -77.08 138.24
CA MET A 50 -3.60 -76.06 137.67
C MET A 50 -2.81 -74.96 136.97
N GLU A 51 -1.69 -74.52 137.54
CA GLU A 51 -0.79 -73.53 136.94
C GLU A 51 -0.12 -74.08 135.66
N LEU A 52 0.40 -75.32 135.68
CA LEU A 52 0.94 -75.98 134.48
C LEU A 52 -0.13 -76.20 133.41
N LEU A 53 -1.34 -76.62 133.78
CA LEU A 53 -2.48 -76.73 132.86
C LEU A 53 -2.91 -75.37 132.31
N SER A 54 -2.84 -74.30 133.12
CA SER A 54 -3.12 -72.93 132.68
C SER A 54 -2.03 -72.41 131.74
N GLN A 55 -0.75 -72.68 132.04
CA GLN A 55 0.38 -72.32 131.17
C GLN A 55 0.32 -73.09 129.85
N LEU A 56 -0.04 -74.38 129.86
CA LEU A 56 -0.21 -75.18 128.66
C LEU A 56 -1.45 -74.73 127.85
N ARG A 57 -2.56 -74.36 128.51
CA ARG A 57 -3.71 -73.75 127.83
C ARG A 57 -3.36 -72.42 127.19
N MET A 58 -2.73 -71.49 127.92
CA MET A 58 -2.25 -70.23 127.35
C MET A 58 -1.23 -70.45 126.22
N SER A 59 -0.37 -71.48 126.31
CA SER A 59 0.53 -71.87 125.23
C SER A 59 -0.22 -72.34 124.00
N ILE A 60 -1.25 -73.18 124.14
CA ILE A 60 -2.08 -73.67 123.03
C ILE A 60 -2.97 -72.55 122.47
N GLU A 61 -3.53 -71.70 123.31
CA GLU A 61 -4.33 -70.53 122.91
C GLU A 61 -3.45 -69.53 122.13
N SER A 62 -2.24 -69.21 122.62
CA SER A 62 -1.30 -68.35 121.88
C SER A 62 -0.73 -69.02 120.61
N GLU A 63 -0.60 -70.35 120.57
CA GLU A 63 -0.25 -71.10 119.35
C GLU A 63 -1.40 -71.07 118.34
N GLN A 64 -2.66 -71.17 118.79
CA GLN A 64 -3.85 -71.02 117.96
C GLN A 64 -4.00 -69.59 117.43
N GLU A 65 -3.84 -68.57 118.28
CA GLU A 65 -3.83 -67.15 117.87
C GLU A 65 -2.71 -66.87 116.87
N ALA A 66 -1.50 -67.42 117.08
CA ALA A 66 -0.39 -67.30 116.14
C ALA A 66 -0.66 -68.01 114.81
N LEU A 67 -1.28 -69.20 114.84
CA LEU A 67 -1.65 -69.94 113.63
C LEU A 67 -2.80 -69.27 112.87
N GLU A 68 -3.82 -68.72 113.55
CA GLU A 68 -4.88 -67.94 112.91
C GLU A 68 -4.36 -66.61 112.35
N LEU A 69 -3.44 -65.94 113.05
CA LEU A 69 -2.76 -64.76 112.53
C LEU A 69 -1.93 -65.11 111.30
N VAL A 70 -1.10 -66.16 111.34
CA VAL A 70 -0.34 -66.62 110.16
C VAL A 70 -1.28 -66.96 109.01
N ARG A 71 -2.37 -67.72 109.25
CA ARG A 71 -3.32 -68.10 108.20
C ARG A 71 -4.05 -66.90 107.59
N THR A 72 -4.46 -65.93 108.41
CA THR A 72 -5.11 -64.70 107.91
C THR A 72 -4.10 -63.81 107.18
N THR A 73 -2.85 -63.71 107.62
CA THR A 73 -1.80 -63.01 106.86
C THR A 73 -1.41 -63.73 105.58
N ASP A 74 -1.45 -65.08 105.55
CA ASP A 74 -1.18 -65.86 104.34
C ASP A 74 -2.32 -65.73 103.34
N GLU A 75 -3.60 -65.75 103.78
CA GLU A 75 -4.76 -65.43 102.95
C GLU A 75 -4.70 -63.99 102.42
N GLU A 76 -4.34 -63.01 103.26
CA GLU A 76 -4.14 -61.62 102.83
C GLU A 76 -2.98 -61.50 101.83
N ASN A 77 -1.84 -62.16 102.08
CA ASN A 77 -0.68 -62.19 101.18
C ASN A 77 -1.05 -62.82 99.84
N GLU A 78 -1.73 -63.96 99.82
CA GLU A 78 -2.17 -64.63 98.59
C GLU A 78 -3.09 -63.70 97.76
N THR A 79 -4.07 -63.05 98.40
CA THR A 79 -4.92 -62.08 97.67
C THR A 79 -4.17 -60.81 97.23
N LEU A 80 -3.11 -60.41 97.92
CA LEU A 80 -2.24 -59.30 97.50
C LEU A 80 -1.31 -59.70 96.35
N GLU A 81 -0.78 -60.92 96.34
CA GLU A 81 -0.01 -61.49 95.24
C GLU A 81 -0.86 -61.67 93.98
N GLU A 82 -2.08 -62.20 94.09
CA GLU A 82 -3.03 -62.26 92.97
C GLU A 82 -3.32 -60.87 92.38
N ARG A 83 -3.56 -59.87 93.25
CA ARG A 83 -3.77 -58.48 92.82
C ARG A 83 -2.52 -57.87 92.19
N LEU A 84 -1.34 -58.19 92.70
CA LEU A 84 -0.06 -57.73 92.14
C LEU A 84 0.12 -58.32 90.73
N ILE A 85 -0.04 -59.63 90.56
CA ILE A 85 0.03 -60.33 89.27
C ILE A 85 -0.99 -59.76 88.28
N ALA A 86 -2.23 -59.51 88.71
CA ALA A 86 -3.25 -58.88 87.87
C ALA A 86 -2.83 -57.48 87.41
N ARG A 87 -2.27 -56.64 88.29
CA ARG A 87 -1.77 -55.30 87.95
C ARG A 87 -0.51 -55.34 87.08
N GLU A 88 0.40 -56.28 87.30
CA GLU A 88 1.57 -56.48 86.43
C GLU A 88 1.16 -56.94 85.03
N HIS A 89 0.14 -57.80 84.93
CA HIS A 89 -0.45 -58.19 83.65
C HIS A 89 -1.10 -56.99 82.94
N GLU A 90 -1.91 -56.18 83.65
CA GLU A 90 -2.47 -54.94 83.11
C GLU A 90 -1.39 -53.96 82.63
N ILE A 91 -0.33 -53.73 83.43
CA ILE A 91 0.80 -52.87 83.06
C ILE A 91 1.49 -53.41 81.80
N THR A 92 1.65 -54.73 81.68
CA THR A 92 2.26 -55.37 80.51
C THR A 92 1.38 -55.23 79.27
N MET A 93 0.07 -55.42 79.39
CA MET A 93 -0.90 -55.20 78.32
C MET A 93 -0.93 -53.73 77.87
N LEU A 94 -0.94 -52.78 78.81
CA LEU A 94 -0.87 -51.34 78.53
C LEU A 94 0.46 -50.95 77.86
N ARG A 95 1.60 -51.52 78.29
CA ARG A 95 2.90 -51.32 77.62
C ARG A 95 2.91 -51.83 76.19
N MET A 96 2.34 -53.02 75.93
CA MET A 96 2.21 -53.54 74.56
C MET A 96 1.28 -52.68 73.70
N GLN A 97 0.18 -52.17 74.27
CA GLN A 97 -0.71 -51.25 73.57
C GLN A 97 -0.02 -49.92 73.25
N LEU A 98 0.75 -49.35 74.19
CA LEU A 98 1.57 -48.17 73.96
C LEU A 98 2.62 -48.42 72.86
N MET A 99 3.34 -49.53 72.89
CA MET A 99 4.34 -49.89 71.88
C MET A 99 3.73 -50.01 70.47
N ARG A 100 2.54 -50.62 70.34
CA ARG A 100 1.80 -50.67 69.05
C ARG A 100 1.31 -49.30 68.60
N MET A 101 0.94 -48.43 69.55
CA MET A 101 0.56 -47.05 69.24
C MET A 101 1.77 -46.23 68.79
N THR A 102 2.95 -46.39 69.42
CA THR A 102 4.18 -45.68 69.02
C THR A 102 4.67 -46.14 67.66
N GLU A 103 4.70 -47.46 67.39
CA GLU A 103 5.02 -48.02 66.07
C GLU A 103 4.09 -47.44 64.99
N ARG A 104 2.78 -47.43 65.23
CA ARG A 104 1.80 -46.84 64.31
C ARG A 104 1.98 -45.34 64.12
N THR A 105 2.40 -44.58 65.14
CA THR A 105 2.71 -43.15 64.96
C THR A 105 4.00 -42.93 64.17
N GLU A 106 5.02 -43.77 64.36
CA GLU A 106 6.28 -43.71 63.59
C GLU A 106 6.03 -44.03 62.10
N GLU A 107 5.23 -45.06 61.80
CA GLU A 107 4.76 -45.35 60.43
C GLU A 107 4.02 -44.16 59.82
N GLN A 108 3.12 -43.52 60.57
CA GLN A 108 2.36 -42.36 60.12
C GLN A 108 3.25 -41.14 59.89
N GLU A 109 4.22 -40.87 60.76
CA GLU A 109 5.19 -39.78 60.58
C GLU A 109 6.10 -40.01 59.37
N ALA A 110 6.56 -41.24 59.15
CA ALA A 110 7.32 -41.61 57.96
C ALA A 110 6.49 -41.42 56.67
N ALA A 111 5.22 -41.84 56.67
CA ALA A 111 4.30 -41.63 55.55
C ALA A 111 4.03 -40.14 55.29
N ILE A 112 3.79 -39.34 56.34
CA ILE A 112 3.62 -37.88 56.24
C ILE A 112 4.88 -37.20 55.71
N SER A 113 6.07 -37.63 56.15
CA SER A 113 7.36 -37.12 55.67
C SER A 113 7.54 -37.40 54.16
N SER A 114 7.26 -38.63 53.73
CA SER A 114 7.28 -39.01 52.31
C SER A 114 6.28 -38.21 51.47
N GLN A 115 5.04 -38.06 51.94
CA GLN A 115 4.01 -37.24 51.28
C GLN A 115 4.42 -35.76 51.20
N ARG A 116 5.00 -35.18 52.26
CA ARG A 116 5.53 -33.82 52.25
C ARG A 116 6.63 -33.66 51.20
N PHE A 117 7.56 -34.61 51.09
CA PHE A 117 8.59 -34.59 50.05
C PHE A 117 7.97 -34.62 48.64
N GLN A 118 7.00 -35.50 48.39
CA GLN A 118 6.26 -35.56 47.12
C GLN A 118 5.55 -34.23 46.80
N ILE A 119 4.85 -33.63 47.78
CA ILE A 119 4.19 -32.32 47.63
C ILE A 119 5.21 -31.22 47.29
N THR A 120 6.40 -31.21 47.91
CA THR A 120 7.43 -30.21 47.59
C THR A 120 7.98 -30.37 46.16
N ASN A 121 8.12 -31.59 45.66
CA ASN A 121 8.57 -31.84 44.29
C ASN A 121 7.48 -31.47 43.27
N LEU A 122 6.23 -31.88 43.51
CA LEU A 122 5.09 -31.51 42.67
C LEU A 122 4.86 -29.99 42.65
N SER A 123 5.10 -29.28 43.76
CA SER A 123 5.05 -27.80 43.75
C SER A 123 6.13 -27.20 42.86
N ARG A 124 7.38 -27.69 42.94
CA ARG A 124 8.48 -27.23 42.07
C ARG A 124 8.16 -27.47 40.60
N GLU A 125 7.69 -28.67 40.24
CA GLU A 125 7.28 -28.99 38.88
C GLU A 125 6.13 -28.08 38.41
N ARG A 126 5.16 -27.78 39.28
CA ARG A 126 4.08 -26.80 38.98
C ARG A 126 4.63 -25.40 38.74
N ASP A 127 5.56 -24.91 39.57
CA ASP A 127 6.21 -23.60 39.41
C ASP A 127 7.04 -23.52 38.10
N GLU A 128 7.75 -24.59 37.74
CA GLU A 128 8.51 -24.72 36.48
C GLU A 128 7.58 -24.74 35.26
N LEU A 129 6.52 -25.56 35.28
CA LEU A 129 5.51 -25.64 34.22
C LEU A 129 4.76 -24.31 34.06
N GLU A 130 4.44 -23.63 35.16
CA GLU A 130 3.81 -22.30 35.11
C GLU A 130 4.73 -21.26 34.48
N SER A 131 6.03 -21.31 34.79
CA SER A 131 7.05 -20.45 34.19
C SER A 131 7.21 -20.72 32.69
N LYS A 132 7.29 -21.99 32.29
CA LYS A 132 7.31 -22.41 30.87
C LYS A 132 6.05 -21.98 30.13
N ARG A 133 4.87 -22.08 30.75
CA ARG A 133 3.60 -21.60 30.18
C ARG A 133 3.60 -20.09 29.96
N LYS A 134 4.15 -19.31 30.90
CA LYS A 134 4.30 -17.84 30.75
C LYS A 134 5.20 -17.48 29.56
N LEU A 135 6.35 -18.14 29.43
CA LEU A 135 7.27 -17.95 28.29
C LEU A 135 6.60 -18.29 26.95
N LEU A 136 5.96 -19.46 26.83
CA LEU A 136 5.26 -19.86 25.60
C LEU A 136 4.08 -18.92 25.26
N THR A 137 3.43 -18.33 26.26
CA THR A 137 2.37 -17.33 26.04
C THR A 137 2.96 -16.03 25.47
N GLN A 138 4.08 -15.55 26.00
CA GLN A 138 4.80 -14.37 25.48
C GLN A 138 5.32 -14.60 24.05
N GLU A 139 5.85 -15.79 23.76
CA GLU A 139 6.27 -16.18 22.41
C GLU A 139 5.10 -16.19 21.43
N ARG A 140 3.96 -16.82 21.80
CA ARG A 140 2.71 -16.79 21.03
C ARG A 140 2.26 -15.37 20.73
N ASP A 141 2.32 -14.47 21.71
CA ASP A 141 1.86 -13.08 21.56
C ASP A 141 2.79 -12.28 20.64
N SER A 142 4.10 -12.52 20.73
CA SER A 142 5.09 -11.98 19.80
C SER A 142 4.86 -12.49 18.37
N LEU A 143 4.65 -13.80 18.19
CA LEU A 143 4.39 -14.41 16.88
C LEU A 143 3.06 -13.93 16.29
N THR A 144 2.01 -13.81 17.10
CA THR A 144 0.71 -13.27 16.68
C THR A 144 0.87 -11.83 16.22
N SER A 145 1.61 -11.00 16.97
CA SER A 145 1.94 -9.62 16.58
C SER A 145 2.75 -9.54 15.28
N GLN A 146 3.67 -10.49 15.04
CA GLN A 146 4.42 -10.59 13.79
C GLN A 146 3.53 -10.97 12.60
N VAL A 147 2.66 -11.98 12.76
CA VAL A 147 1.68 -12.38 11.74
C VAL A 147 0.73 -11.22 11.41
N THR A 148 0.24 -10.47 12.41
CA THR A 148 -0.59 -9.28 12.17
C THR A 148 0.15 -8.21 11.36
N ARG A 149 1.43 -7.95 11.65
CA ARG A 149 2.26 -7.01 10.88
C ARG A 149 2.47 -7.48 9.44
N LEU A 150 2.85 -8.75 9.25
CA LEU A 150 3.05 -9.34 7.92
C LEU A 150 1.77 -9.29 7.08
N ASN A 151 0.60 -9.60 7.67
CA ASN A 151 -0.68 -9.49 6.96
C ASN A 151 -1.00 -8.04 6.55
N GLN A 152 -0.71 -7.06 7.40
CA GLN A 152 -0.86 -5.64 7.06
C GLN A 152 0.08 -5.21 5.94
N GLU A 153 1.33 -5.70 5.95
CA GLU A 153 2.31 -5.44 4.90
C GLU A 153 1.91 -6.10 3.57
N THR A 154 1.46 -7.36 3.59
CA THR A 154 0.90 -8.06 2.42
C THR A 154 -0.28 -7.30 1.83
N SER A 155 -1.21 -6.82 2.66
CA SER A 155 -2.33 -5.99 2.18
C SER A 155 -1.85 -4.72 1.47
N ARG A 156 -0.91 -3.98 2.07
CA ARG A 156 -0.34 -2.76 1.47
C ARG A 156 0.39 -3.03 0.16
N LEU A 157 1.15 -4.12 0.09
CA LEU A 157 1.82 -4.53 -1.16
C LEU A 157 0.80 -4.91 -2.23
N GLN A 158 -0.29 -5.57 -1.85
CA GLN A 158 -1.37 -5.92 -2.78
C GLN A 158 -2.11 -4.66 -3.29
N ASP A 159 -2.41 -3.70 -2.41
CA ASP A 159 -2.97 -2.40 -2.81
C ASP A 159 -2.04 -1.67 -3.79
N LEU A 160 -0.73 -1.61 -3.49
CA LEU A 160 0.30 -1.02 -4.36
C LEU A 160 0.38 -1.71 -5.74
N ILE A 161 0.27 -3.04 -5.77
CA ILE A 161 0.22 -3.80 -7.04
C ILE A 161 -1.05 -3.45 -7.83
N THR A 162 -2.22 -3.33 -7.19
CA THR A 162 -3.44 -2.93 -7.92
C THR A 162 -3.33 -1.52 -8.49
N GLU A 163 -2.71 -0.60 -7.77
CA GLU A 163 -2.54 0.78 -8.23
C GLU A 163 -1.49 0.88 -9.35
N SER A 164 -0.39 0.14 -9.24
CA SER A 164 0.62 0.01 -10.31
C SER A 164 -0.01 -0.56 -11.60
N ASN A 165 -0.87 -1.58 -11.48
CA ASN A 165 -1.57 -2.15 -12.64
C ASN A 165 -2.53 -1.13 -13.28
N ARG A 166 -3.31 -0.37 -12.50
CA ARG A 166 -4.15 0.74 -13.03
C ARG A 166 -3.30 1.77 -13.78
N SER A 167 -2.15 2.15 -13.22
CA SER A 167 -1.21 3.08 -13.87
C SER A 167 -0.68 2.52 -15.20
N ILE A 168 -0.33 1.23 -15.26
CA ILE A 168 0.10 0.56 -16.49
C ILE A 168 -1.02 0.54 -17.54
N ASP A 169 -2.26 0.24 -17.15
CA ASP A 169 -3.38 0.19 -18.10
C ASP A 169 -3.77 1.59 -18.60
N ASN A 170 -3.71 2.62 -17.76
CA ASN A 170 -3.85 4.02 -18.18
C ASN A 170 -2.75 4.42 -19.19
N LEU A 171 -1.48 4.12 -18.89
CA LEU A 171 -0.35 4.41 -19.79
C LEU A 171 -0.45 3.66 -21.12
N ARG A 172 -1.03 2.44 -21.13
CA ARG A 172 -1.32 1.70 -22.37
C ARG A 172 -2.39 2.41 -23.20
N ALA A 173 -3.48 2.85 -22.58
CA ALA A 173 -4.54 3.59 -23.26
C ALA A 173 -4.04 4.94 -23.82
N ASP A 174 -3.22 5.67 -23.05
CA ASP A 174 -2.58 6.91 -23.50
C ASP A 174 -1.65 6.68 -24.69
N LEU A 175 -0.86 5.59 -24.67
CA LEU A 175 0.04 5.21 -25.77
C LEU A 175 -0.74 4.79 -27.03
N GLU A 176 -1.83 4.04 -26.87
CA GLU A 176 -2.73 3.69 -27.99
C GLU A 176 -3.37 4.94 -28.59
N GLN A 177 -3.84 5.88 -27.75
CA GLN A 177 -4.38 7.15 -28.21
C GLN A 177 -3.32 8.02 -28.92
N ALA A 178 -2.09 8.06 -28.41
CA ALA A 178 -0.98 8.78 -29.02
C ALA A 178 -0.63 8.18 -30.40
N ASN A 179 -0.57 6.86 -30.52
CA ASN A 179 -0.35 6.17 -31.80
C ASN A 179 -1.48 6.43 -32.80
N ALA A 180 -2.74 6.41 -32.37
CA ALA A 180 -3.89 6.71 -33.22
C ALA A 180 -3.84 8.17 -33.74
N ARG A 181 -3.50 9.13 -32.87
CA ARG A 181 -3.26 10.53 -33.28
C ARG A 181 -2.10 10.65 -34.26
N GLN A 182 -0.99 9.95 -34.02
CA GLN A 182 0.15 9.95 -34.92
C GLN A 182 -0.24 9.42 -36.31
N ALA A 183 -0.94 8.29 -36.38
CA ALA A 183 -1.42 7.72 -37.64
C ALA A 183 -2.34 8.69 -38.40
N ALA A 184 -3.28 9.34 -37.70
CA ALA A 184 -4.14 10.38 -38.30
C ALA A 184 -3.31 11.55 -38.86
N THR A 185 -2.37 12.11 -38.08
CA THR A 185 -1.52 13.22 -38.57
C THR A 185 -0.61 12.82 -39.73
N GLN A 186 -0.18 11.56 -39.83
CA GLN A 186 0.57 11.04 -40.97
C GLN A 186 -0.30 10.95 -42.22
N GLN A 187 -1.56 10.53 -42.08
CA GLN A 187 -2.53 10.52 -43.17
C GLN A 187 -2.87 11.94 -43.64
N ASP A 188 -3.10 12.87 -42.72
CA ASP A 188 -3.38 14.28 -43.03
C ASP A 188 -2.21 14.93 -43.80
N LEU A 189 -0.96 14.68 -43.39
CA LEU A 189 0.23 15.18 -44.07
C LEU A 189 0.36 14.63 -45.50
N GLU A 190 0.03 13.36 -45.73
CA GLU A 190 0.09 12.77 -47.07
C GLU A 190 -1.04 13.29 -47.96
N GLN A 191 -2.25 13.45 -47.42
CA GLN A 191 -3.35 14.10 -48.13
C GLN A 191 -3.00 15.55 -48.50
N LEU A 192 -2.38 16.31 -47.59
CA LEU A 192 -1.95 17.68 -47.85
C LEU A 192 -0.87 17.77 -48.94
N ARG A 193 0.06 16.79 -49.00
CA ARG A 193 1.04 16.67 -50.09
C ARG A 193 0.38 16.41 -51.45
N ILE A 194 -0.62 15.53 -51.49
CA ILE A 194 -1.38 15.24 -52.71
C ILE A 194 -2.08 16.52 -53.18
N THR A 195 -2.83 17.20 -52.30
CA THR A 195 -3.52 18.45 -52.64
C THR A 195 -2.54 19.55 -53.08
N LEU A 196 -1.37 19.67 -52.46
CA LEU A 196 -0.37 20.67 -52.85
C LEU A 196 0.20 20.36 -54.25
N SER A 197 0.50 19.10 -54.55
CA SER A 197 0.91 18.63 -55.88
C SER A 197 -0.16 18.87 -56.97
N GLU A 198 -1.44 18.71 -56.62
CA GLU A 198 -2.56 19.07 -57.49
C GLU A 198 -2.64 20.58 -57.73
N LYS A 199 -2.46 21.41 -56.69
CA LYS A 199 -2.46 22.87 -56.80
C LYS A 199 -1.28 23.41 -57.61
N ASP A 200 -0.09 22.81 -57.49
CA ASP A 200 1.06 23.16 -58.33
C ASP A 200 0.79 22.86 -59.82
N ARG A 201 0.12 21.73 -60.11
CA ARG A 201 -0.30 21.39 -61.49
C ARG A 201 -1.37 22.34 -62.03
N GLU A 202 -2.37 22.69 -61.23
CA GLU A 202 -3.38 23.69 -61.60
C GLU A 202 -2.75 25.05 -61.87
N LEU A 203 -1.80 25.49 -61.02
CA LEU A 203 -1.09 26.76 -61.17
C LEU A 203 -0.25 26.79 -62.45
N LEU A 204 0.49 25.72 -62.74
CA LEU A 204 1.24 25.59 -64.00
C LEU A 204 0.31 25.64 -65.22
N ALA A 205 -0.82 24.92 -65.20
CA ALA A 205 -1.80 24.96 -66.29
C ALA A 205 -2.44 26.35 -66.46
N ALA A 206 -2.68 27.08 -65.36
CA ALA A 206 -3.19 28.45 -65.41
C ALA A 206 -2.15 29.43 -65.97
N LEU A 207 -0.87 29.28 -65.60
CA LEU A 207 0.25 30.06 -66.14
C LEU A 207 0.39 29.84 -67.66
N THR A 208 0.39 28.60 -68.13
CA THR A 208 0.46 28.29 -69.58
C THR A 208 -0.72 28.90 -70.33
N ARG A 209 -1.95 28.79 -69.82
CA ARG A 209 -3.13 29.43 -70.44
C ARG A 209 -3.03 30.97 -70.47
N SER A 210 -2.42 31.58 -69.46
CA SER A 210 -2.18 33.03 -69.47
C SER A 210 -1.20 33.41 -70.58
N GLN A 211 -0.11 32.64 -70.75
CA GLN A 211 0.87 32.86 -71.81
C GLN A 211 0.25 32.67 -73.20
N GLU A 212 -0.53 31.60 -73.41
CA GLU A 212 -1.28 31.37 -74.66
C GLU A 212 -2.28 32.51 -74.96
N ALA A 213 -2.95 33.05 -73.94
CA ALA A 213 -3.85 34.18 -74.10
C ALA A 213 -3.12 35.49 -74.41
N ASP A 214 -1.95 35.72 -73.81
CA ASP A 214 -1.10 36.88 -74.09
C ASP A 214 -0.54 36.81 -75.52
N GLU A 215 -0.12 35.64 -76.00
CA GLU A 215 0.29 35.42 -77.40
C GLU A 215 -0.88 35.69 -78.37
N GLN A 216 -2.07 35.14 -78.10
CA GLN A 216 -3.27 35.40 -78.91
C GLN A 216 -3.65 36.90 -78.93
N LEU A 217 -3.44 37.63 -77.83
CA LEU A 217 -3.66 39.08 -77.77
C LEU A 217 -2.62 39.86 -78.59
N VAL A 218 -1.38 39.37 -78.71
CA VAL A 218 -0.36 39.96 -79.58
C VAL A 218 -0.71 39.74 -81.06
N ASP A 219 -1.06 38.51 -81.44
CA ASP A 219 -1.47 38.16 -82.80
C ASP A 219 -2.72 38.95 -83.24
N LEU A 220 -3.75 39.01 -82.37
CA LEU A 220 -4.98 39.75 -82.65
C LEU A 220 -4.74 41.25 -82.78
N LYS A 221 -3.81 41.84 -82.00
CA LYS A 221 -3.38 43.24 -82.18
C LYS A 221 -2.68 43.43 -83.52
N GLN A 222 -1.81 42.50 -83.92
CA GLN A 222 -1.11 42.57 -85.21
C GLN A 222 -2.10 42.48 -86.39
N ASP A 223 -3.05 41.55 -86.33
CA ASP A 223 -4.08 41.39 -87.36
C ASP A 223 -5.07 42.56 -87.40
N TYR A 224 -5.43 43.13 -86.25
CA TYR A 224 -6.19 44.38 -86.19
C TYR A 224 -5.43 45.53 -86.87
N SER A 225 -4.12 45.66 -86.64
CA SER A 225 -3.29 46.66 -87.34
C SER A 225 -3.24 46.43 -88.85
N LYS A 226 -3.06 45.18 -89.32
CA LYS A 226 -3.13 44.82 -90.76
C LYS A 226 -4.50 45.19 -91.36
N LEU A 227 -5.58 44.82 -90.68
CA LEU A 227 -6.96 45.09 -91.13
C LEU A 227 -7.26 46.59 -91.16
N LYS A 228 -6.78 47.35 -90.17
CA LYS A 228 -6.89 48.82 -90.12
C LYS A 228 -6.19 49.48 -91.32
N ILE A 229 -5.00 48.99 -91.71
CA ILE A 229 -4.30 49.45 -92.93
C ILE A 229 -5.15 49.16 -94.18
N GLN A 230 -5.68 47.94 -94.33
CA GLN A 230 -6.53 47.57 -95.48
C GLN A 230 -7.82 48.39 -95.55
N TYR A 231 -8.50 48.58 -94.42
CA TYR A 231 -9.70 49.41 -94.31
C TYR A 231 -9.43 50.86 -94.71
N ASN A 232 -8.35 51.47 -94.20
CA ASN A 232 -7.93 52.81 -94.58
C ASN A 232 -7.61 52.94 -96.07
N LYS A 233 -7.10 51.88 -96.71
CA LYS A 233 -6.87 51.84 -98.17
C LYS A 233 -8.16 51.77 -99.01
N LEU A 234 -9.30 51.40 -98.41
CA LEU A 234 -10.62 51.37 -99.06
C LEU A 234 -11.42 52.67 -98.89
N LEU A 235 -11.28 53.38 -97.76
CA LEU A 235 -12.02 54.63 -97.53
C LEU A 235 -11.42 55.87 -98.22
N ARG A 236 -10.20 55.79 -98.76
CA ARG A 236 -9.59 56.94 -99.46
C ARG A 236 -10.39 57.31 -100.72
N PRO A 237 -10.70 58.60 -100.96
CA PRO A 237 -11.44 59.04 -102.14
C PRO A 237 -10.64 58.74 -103.41
N ALA A 238 -11.31 58.43 -104.51
CA ALA A 238 -10.63 58.10 -105.77
C ALA A 238 -9.70 59.23 -106.23
N ARG A 239 -8.44 58.88 -106.57
CA ARG A 239 -7.41 59.82 -107.05
C ARG A 239 -7.93 60.70 -108.19
N THR A 240 -7.99 62.01 -107.96
CA THR A 240 -8.54 62.98 -108.91
C THR A 240 -7.56 64.10 -109.24
N ALA A 241 -7.63 64.62 -110.46
CA ALA A 241 -6.87 65.80 -110.90
C ALA A 241 -7.64 67.13 -110.68
N LYS A 242 -8.93 67.07 -110.31
CA LYS A 242 -9.78 68.26 -110.21
C LYS A 242 -9.39 69.12 -109.01
N GLY A 243 -9.03 70.38 -109.27
CA GLY A 243 -8.60 71.33 -108.22
C GLY A 243 -7.22 71.05 -107.64
N LYS A 244 -6.35 70.35 -108.37
CA LYS A 244 -4.99 69.97 -107.96
C LYS A 244 -3.97 70.59 -108.91
N THR A 245 -2.75 70.82 -108.45
CA THR A 245 -1.66 71.33 -109.30
C THR A 245 -1.19 70.22 -110.23
N VAL A 246 -1.69 70.20 -111.48
CA VAL A 246 -1.39 69.13 -112.45
C VAL A 246 -0.05 69.39 -113.14
N VAL A 247 0.82 68.37 -113.12
CA VAL A 247 2.05 68.29 -113.91
C VAL A 247 1.97 67.09 -114.83
N GLU A 248 2.24 67.27 -116.13
CA GLU A 248 2.33 66.15 -117.07
C GLU A 248 3.80 65.81 -117.38
N VAL A 249 4.16 64.54 -117.19
CA VAL A 249 5.53 64.04 -117.41
C VAL A 249 5.47 62.92 -118.44
N ARG A 250 5.93 63.20 -119.66
CA ARG A 250 6.05 62.20 -120.71
C ARG A 250 7.41 61.51 -120.63
N TYR A 251 7.41 60.18 -120.57
CA TYR A 251 8.65 59.40 -120.54
C TYR A 251 8.74 58.50 -121.78
N THR A 252 9.89 58.56 -122.48
CA THR A 252 10.17 57.80 -123.70
C THR A 252 11.64 57.41 -123.77
N LYS A 253 11.96 56.43 -124.63
CA LYS A 253 13.29 55.87 -124.85
C LYS A 253 13.50 55.69 -126.36
N SER A 254 14.57 56.28 -126.88
CA SER A 254 14.97 56.15 -128.28
C SER A 254 16.39 55.58 -128.34
N GLY A 255 16.49 54.31 -128.77
CA GLY A 255 17.73 53.55 -128.68
C GLY A 255 18.24 53.43 -127.24
N LYS A 256 19.43 53.96 -126.98
CA LYS A 256 20.05 53.99 -125.63
C LYS A 256 19.70 55.24 -124.81
N TYR A 257 18.98 56.21 -125.37
CA TYR A 257 18.73 57.51 -124.72
C TYR A 257 17.31 57.61 -124.18
N PHE A 258 17.19 58.01 -122.92
CA PHE A 258 15.91 58.34 -122.27
C PHE A 258 15.58 59.81 -122.48
N ARG A 259 14.31 60.09 -122.76
CA ARG A 259 13.78 61.45 -122.95
C ARG A 259 12.59 61.67 -122.03
N ILE A 260 12.65 62.77 -121.29
CA ILE A 260 11.59 63.26 -120.42
C ILE A 260 11.11 64.56 -121.03
N ASP A 261 9.84 64.61 -121.46
CA ASP A 261 9.18 65.88 -121.77
C ASP A 261 8.26 66.27 -120.61
N TYR A 262 8.41 67.48 -120.10
CA TYR A 262 7.69 68.01 -118.95
C TYR A 262 6.76 69.15 -119.36
N LYS A 263 5.58 69.18 -118.75
CA LYS A 263 4.64 70.29 -118.81
C LYS A 263 4.17 70.61 -117.39
N GLY A 264 4.60 71.77 -116.88
CA GLY A 264 4.14 72.32 -115.62
C GLY A 264 2.73 72.91 -115.71
N PRO A 265 2.17 73.39 -114.57
CA PRO A 265 0.80 73.90 -114.51
C PRO A 265 0.58 75.18 -115.34
N GLU A 266 1.62 75.98 -115.56
CA GLU A 266 1.59 77.24 -116.32
C GLU A 266 2.18 77.08 -117.74
N ASP A 267 2.69 75.88 -118.10
CA ASP A 267 3.31 75.64 -119.41
C ASP A 267 2.24 75.35 -120.48
N SER A 268 2.28 76.07 -121.60
CA SER A 268 1.36 75.85 -122.73
C SER A 268 1.62 74.53 -123.47
N GLY A 269 2.84 73.98 -123.39
CA GLY A 269 3.27 72.78 -124.11
C GLY A 269 4.36 71.99 -123.38
N PHE A 270 4.74 70.84 -123.97
CA PHE A 270 5.78 69.98 -123.42
C PHE A 270 7.19 70.47 -123.78
N SER A 271 8.09 70.51 -122.79
CA SER A 271 9.51 70.87 -122.94
C SER A 271 10.42 69.69 -122.56
N SER A 272 11.43 69.39 -123.38
CA SER A 272 12.38 68.30 -123.08
C SER A 272 13.35 68.73 -121.98
N ILE A 273 13.39 67.99 -120.86
CA ILE A 273 14.26 68.29 -119.70
C ILE A 273 15.00 67.06 -119.20
N SER A 274 16.07 67.27 -118.42
CA SER A 274 16.79 66.17 -117.75
C SER A 274 16.07 65.70 -116.49
N ARG A 275 16.29 64.44 -116.07
CA ARG A 275 15.70 63.88 -114.84
C ARG A 275 16.00 64.71 -113.60
N LYS A 276 17.24 65.21 -113.46
CA LYS A 276 17.63 66.10 -112.35
C LYS A 276 16.81 67.39 -112.33
N ARG A 277 16.54 67.98 -113.50
CA ARG A 277 15.72 69.20 -113.62
C ARG A 277 14.22 68.91 -113.39
N LEU A 278 13.73 67.74 -113.80
CA LEU A 278 12.38 67.27 -113.47
C LEU A 278 12.19 67.17 -111.95
N GLU A 279 13.09 66.45 -111.26
CA GLU A 279 13.01 66.24 -109.81
C GLU A 279 13.16 67.58 -109.04
N GLN A 280 14.01 68.50 -109.51
CA GLN A 280 14.08 69.87 -108.98
C GLN A 280 12.76 70.65 -109.17
N ASN A 281 12.14 70.57 -110.35
CA ASN A 281 10.86 71.23 -110.62
C ASN A 281 9.75 70.65 -109.75
N LEU A 282 9.63 69.32 -109.65
CA LEU A 282 8.64 68.62 -108.83
C LEU A 282 8.84 68.92 -107.34
N LYS A 283 10.09 68.89 -106.85
CA LYS A 283 10.41 69.23 -105.44
C LYS A 283 10.04 70.68 -105.10
N ARG A 284 10.32 71.63 -106.01
CA ARG A 284 9.95 73.04 -105.84
C ARG A 284 8.43 73.25 -105.87
N LEU A 285 7.71 72.54 -106.75
CA LEU A 285 6.25 72.61 -106.80
C LEU A 285 5.62 72.01 -105.53
N LYS A 286 6.12 70.86 -105.07
CA LYS A 286 5.71 70.24 -103.81
C LYS A 286 5.94 71.16 -102.60
N GLN A 287 7.06 71.88 -102.55
CA GLN A 287 7.31 72.89 -101.50
C GLN A 287 6.38 74.12 -101.55
N LYS A 288 5.66 74.32 -102.66
CA LYS A 288 4.71 75.43 -102.86
C LYS A 288 3.25 75.01 -102.64
N ASP A 289 2.93 73.76 -102.95
CA ASP A 289 1.60 73.16 -102.82
C ASP A 289 1.73 71.63 -102.62
N ASP A 290 1.22 71.13 -101.50
CA ASP A 290 1.20 69.69 -101.18
C ASP A 290 0.20 68.91 -102.06
N ASN A 291 -0.67 69.60 -102.82
CA ASN A 291 -1.69 69.03 -103.69
C ASN A 291 -1.20 68.72 -105.12
N LEU A 292 0.09 68.45 -105.28
CA LEU A 292 0.73 68.16 -106.57
C LEU A 292 0.19 66.84 -107.18
N TYR A 293 -0.41 66.91 -108.37
CA TYR A 293 -0.86 65.75 -109.14
C TYR A 293 0.09 65.49 -110.30
N VAL A 294 0.84 64.38 -110.23
CA VAL A 294 1.82 63.99 -111.23
C VAL A 294 1.19 63.00 -112.21
N LYS A 295 0.96 63.47 -113.44
CA LYS A 295 0.43 62.65 -114.54
C LYS A 295 1.57 62.12 -115.39
N VAL A 296 2.04 60.92 -115.07
CA VAL A 296 3.02 60.22 -115.90
C VAL A 296 2.33 59.69 -117.16
N ILE A 297 2.82 60.10 -118.33
CA ILE A 297 2.29 59.74 -119.65
C ILE A 297 3.33 58.87 -120.36
N ILE A 298 2.95 57.63 -120.68
CA ILE A 298 3.80 56.68 -121.40
C ILE A 298 3.14 56.43 -122.76
N PRO A 299 3.66 57.01 -123.86
CA PRO A 299 3.13 56.76 -125.20
C PRO A 299 3.20 55.27 -125.59
N LYS A 300 2.28 54.81 -126.45
CA LYS A 300 2.28 53.43 -126.97
C LYS A 300 3.61 53.06 -127.64
N ASN A 301 4.25 54.01 -128.32
CA ASN A 301 5.55 53.85 -128.97
C ASN A 301 6.70 54.41 -128.11
N SER A 302 6.62 54.30 -126.78
CA SER A 302 7.60 54.89 -125.86
C SER A 302 8.95 54.18 -125.84
N GLY A 303 9.06 52.94 -126.33
CA GLY A 303 10.30 52.15 -126.30
C GLY A 303 10.74 51.68 -124.91
N LEU A 304 9.93 51.91 -123.87
CA LEU A 304 10.20 51.53 -122.49
C LEU A 304 9.74 50.10 -122.20
N SER A 305 10.48 49.37 -121.36
CA SER A 305 9.99 48.14 -120.74
C SER A 305 9.01 48.43 -119.60
N TYR A 306 8.20 47.42 -119.22
CA TYR A 306 7.26 47.54 -118.11
C TYR A 306 7.94 47.96 -116.79
N ASN A 307 9.09 47.37 -116.46
CA ASN A 307 9.80 47.69 -115.21
C ASN A 307 10.39 49.12 -115.22
N GLU A 308 10.92 49.60 -116.35
CA GLU A 308 11.39 50.98 -116.49
C GLU A 308 10.24 52.00 -116.36
N ALA A 309 9.10 51.70 -117.00
CA ALA A 309 7.88 52.49 -116.93
C ALA A 309 7.30 52.53 -115.52
N TRP A 310 7.16 51.36 -114.87
CA TRP A 310 6.59 51.21 -113.54
C TRP A 310 7.50 51.83 -112.47
N SER A 311 8.80 51.56 -112.49
CA SER A 311 9.76 52.14 -111.54
C SER A 311 9.80 53.67 -111.63
N PHE A 312 9.82 54.23 -112.84
CA PHE A 312 9.75 55.69 -113.03
C PHE A 312 8.42 56.24 -112.50
N THR A 313 7.29 55.62 -112.84
CA THR A 313 5.96 56.07 -112.41
C THR A 313 5.82 56.02 -110.89
N ASN A 314 6.21 54.91 -110.27
CA ASN A 314 6.11 54.71 -108.82
C ASN A 314 7.03 55.68 -108.05
N HIS A 315 8.28 55.87 -108.52
CA HIS A 315 9.22 56.86 -107.95
C HIS A 315 8.66 58.28 -108.04
N MET A 316 8.01 58.65 -109.15
CA MET A 316 7.39 59.97 -109.29
C MET A 316 6.15 60.13 -108.40
N HIS A 317 5.32 59.09 -108.30
CA HIS A 317 4.12 59.11 -107.47
C HIS A 317 4.44 59.13 -105.96
N GLN A 318 5.24 58.18 -105.46
CA GLN A 318 5.56 58.07 -104.02
C GLN A 318 6.26 59.32 -103.46
N ASN A 319 7.11 59.98 -104.27
CA ASN A 319 7.89 61.14 -103.80
C ASN A 319 7.20 62.49 -104.03
N TYR A 320 6.34 62.61 -105.05
CA TYR A 320 5.82 63.90 -105.52
C TYR A 320 4.30 63.98 -105.77
N ASP A 321 3.56 62.87 -105.85
CA ASP A 321 2.09 62.92 -106.02
C ASP A 321 1.36 62.94 -104.67
N TYR A 322 0.35 63.80 -104.51
CA TYR A 322 -0.37 63.98 -103.25
C TYR A 322 -1.02 62.67 -102.77
N TYR A 323 -1.56 61.86 -103.69
CA TYR A 323 -2.40 60.71 -103.35
C TYR A 323 -1.60 59.52 -102.81
N TYR A 324 -0.36 59.35 -103.27
CA TYR A 324 0.49 58.22 -102.89
C TYR A 324 1.45 58.54 -101.74
N GLN A 325 1.59 59.81 -101.36
CA GLN A 325 2.36 60.21 -100.19
C GLN A 325 1.62 59.96 -98.88
N GLU A 326 0.31 60.22 -98.83
CA GLU A 326 -0.51 59.86 -97.67
C GLU A 326 -0.45 58.36 -97.34
N GLU A 327 -0.29 57.49 -98.35
CA GLU A 327 -0.10 56.05 -98.17
C GLU A 327 1.25 55.77 -97.47
N ALA A 328 2.34 56.34 -97.96
CA ALA A 328 3.68 56.18 -97.39
C ALA A 328 3.90 56.87 -96.03
N GLU A 329 3.02 57.78 -95.61
CA GLU A 329 3.05 58.39 -94.29
C GLU A 329 2.20 57.59 -93.28
N LYS A 330 0.98 57.19 -93.67
CA LYS A 330 0.09 56.39 -92.82
C LYS A 330 0.61 54.97 -92.55
N GLU A 331 1.39 54.39 -93.46
CA GLU A 331 2.09 53.12 -93.22
C GLU A 331 3.23 53.23 -92.19
N ARG A 332 3.84 54.42 -92.02
CA ARG A 332 4.94 54.65 -91.06
C ARG A 332 4.51 55.04 -89.64
N ILE A 333 3.21 55.15 -89.39
CA ILE A 333 2.63 55.51 -88.07
C ILE A 333 2.07 54.26 -87.35
N VAL A 334 2.20 53.07 -87.96
CA VAL A 334 1.61 51.81 -87.49
C VAL A 334 2.67 50.71 -87.24
N GLU A 335 3.95 51.02 -87.49
CA GLU A 335 5.10 50.37 -86.82
C GLU A 335 5.35 51.02 -85.45
#